data_AF-A0AAW5LZ95-F1
#
_entry.id   AF-A0AAW5LZ95-F1
#
_cell.length_a   1.000
_cell.length_b   1.000
_cell.length_c   1.000
_cell.angle_alpha   90.00
_cell.angle_beta   90.00
_cell.angle_gamma   90.00
#
_symmetry.space_group_name_H-M   'P 1'
#
loop_
_entity.id
_entity.type
_entity.pdbx_description
1 polymer ?
#
loop_
_entity_poly.entity_id
_entity_poly.type
_entity_poly.pdbx_seq_one_letter_code
_entity_poly.pdbx_strand_id
1 'polypeptide(L)'
;MKNKIKLVLTTIGMIGMLAGCSDQADVVRHNLSEEADNFNVVRKVTVLNAITNDVMFEMSGRMSIVADTTDNQLEILVETADEEYQKHIIGLSDNVSYVVQDVKTKDVSNYDYTINFNPKMWLPVEVKAVD
;
A
#
# COMPACT_ATOMS: atom_id res chain seq x y z
N MET A 1 6.93 39.38 -38.72
CA MET A 1 6.62 39.20 -37.27
C MET A 1 5.27 38.52 -37.04
N LYS A 2 4.20 38.90 -37.75
CA LYS A 2 2.85 38.28 -37.61
C LYS A 2 2.81 36.75 -37.81
N ASN A 3 3.59 36.20 -38.73
CA ASN A 3 3.65 34.73 -38.95
C ASN A 3 4.44 33.98 -37.85
N LYS A 4 5.40 34.63 -37.19
CA LYS A 4 6.13 34.06 -36.05
C LYS A 4 5.25 34.03 -34.78
N ILE A 5 4.40 35.04 -34.61
CA ILE A 5 3.41 35.11 -33.52
C ILE A 5 2.33 34.02 -33.68
N LYS A 6 1.84 33.78 -34.90
CA LYS A 6 0.90 32.68 -35.16
C LYS A 6 1.49 31.31 -34.81
N LEU A 7 2.76 31.06 -35.14
CA LEU A 7 3.44 29.79 -34.86
C LEU A 7 3.59 29.53 -33.35
N VAL A 8 3.88 30.58 -32.56
CA VAL A 8 4.01 30.50 -31.09
C VAL A 8 2.65 30.28 -30.41
N LEU A 9 1.58 30.92 -30.89
CA LEU A 9 0.24 30.69 -30.35
C LEU A 9 -0.28 29.26 -30.64
N THR A 10 0.05 28.68 -31.80
CA THR A 10 -0.35 27.30 -32.12
C THR A 10 0.41 26.27 -31.26
N THR A 11 1.67 26.54 -30.89
CA THR A 11 2.45 25.64 -30.02
C THR A 11 2.00 25.71 -28.56
N ILE A 12 1.65 26.89 -28.05
CA ILE A 12 1.09 27.04 -26.69
C ILE A 12 -0.30 26.39 -26.58
N GLY A 13 -1.14 26.51 -27.61
CA GLY A 13 -2.43 25.81 -27.67
C GLY A 13 -2.33 24.29 -27.68
N MET A 14 -1.21 23.75 -28.21
CA MET A 14 -0.95 22.32 -28.28
C MET A 14 -0.39 21.74 -26.97
N ILE A 15 0.29 22.56 -26.15
CA ILE A 15 0.74 22.19 -24.79
C ILE A 15 -0.45 22.12 -23.82
N GLY A 16 -1.45 22.99 -23.96
CA GLY A 16 -2.67 22.97 -23.14
C GLY A 16 -3.57 21.74 -23.36
N MET A 17 -3.44 21.07 -24.50
CA MET A 17 -4.18 19.84 -24.82
C MET A 17 -3.54 18.56 -24.25
N LEU A 18 -2.30 18.65 -23.73
CA LEU A 18 -1.58 17.54 -23.11
C LEU A 18 -1.81 17.45 -21.59
N ALA A 19 -2.40 18.48 -20.97
CA ALA A 19 -3.00 18.37 -19.65
C ALA A 19 -4.35 17.64 -19.79
N GLY A 20 -4.28 16.36 -20.15
CA GLY A 20 -5.44 15.50 -20.32
C GLY A 20 -6.29 15.50 -19.05
N CYS A 21 -7.60 15.40 -19.22
CA CYS A 21 -8.58 15.25 -18.15
C CYS A 21 -8.22 14.08 -17.22
N SER A 22 -7.38 14.30 -16.21
CA SER A 22 -7.30 13.42 -15.06
C SER A 22 -8.51 13.74 -14.19
N ASP A 23 -9.31 12.73 -13.92
CA ASP A 23 -10.39 12.87 -12.95
C ASP A 23 -9.78 13.20 -11.58
N GLN A 24 -10.49 13.97 -10.77
CA GLN A 24 -10.01 14.36 -9.44
C GLN A 24 -9.57 13.15 -8.60
N ALA A 25 -10.24 12.00 -8.77
CA ALA A 25 -9.90 10.76 -8.10
C ALA A 25 -8.52 10.21 -8.49
N ASP A 26 -8.10 10.37 -9.75
CA ASP A 26 -6.81 9.88 -10.22
C ASP A 26 -5.66 10.73 -9.68
N VAL A 27 -5.85 12.05 -9.61
CA VAL A 27 -4.89 12.97 -9.00
C VAL A 27 -4.73 12.66 -7.50
N VAL A 28 -5.85 12.51 -6.78
CA VAL A 28 -5.80 12.19 -5.35
C VAL A 28 -5.17 10.81 -5.11
N ARG A 29 -5.49 9.81 -5.92
CA ARG A 29 -4.88 8.48 -5.83
C ARG A 29 -3.37 8.54 -6.04
N HIS A 30 -2.91 9.24 -7.07
CA HIS A 30 -1.49 9.38 -7.37
C HIS A 30 -0.74 10.03 -6.19
N ASN A 31 -1.28 11.12 -5.66
CA ASN A 31 -0.68 11.81 -4.52
C ASN A 31 -0.66 10.93 -3.26
N LEU A 32 -1.74 10.20 -2.96
CA LEU A 32 -1.78 9.29 -1.82
C LEU A 32 -0.76 8.15 -1.95
N SER A 33 -0.62 7.58 -3.15
CA SER A 33 0.40 6.57 -3.43
C SER A 33 1.81 7.14 -3.27
N GLU A 34 2.08 8.33 -3.79
CA GLU A 34 3.38 9.00 -3.66
C GLU A 34 3.73 9.31 -2.21
N GLU A 35 2.79 9.85 -1.42
CA GLU A 35 3.00 10.09 0.01
C GLU A 35 3.28 8.79 0.78
N ALA A 36 2.62 7.70 0.41
CA ALA A 36 2.81 6.41 1.04
C ALA A 36 4.15 5.75 0.65
N ASP A 37 4.58 5.90 -0.61
CA ASP A 37 5.88 5.41 -1.10
C ASP A 37 7.06 6.22 -0.56
N ASN A 38 6.82 7.48 -0.18
CA ASN A 38 7.76 8.33 0.56
C ASN A 38 7.66 8.15 2.09
N PHE A 39 6.95 7.13 2.58
CA PHE A 39 6.84 6.81 4.01
C PHE A 39 6.21 7.93 4.88
N ASN A 40 5.48 8.87 4.29
CA ASN A 40 4.86 9.99 5.02
C ASN A 40 3.53 9.60 5.68
N VAL A 41 2.94 8.46 5.30
CA VAL A 41 1.62 7.99 5.73
C VAL A 41 1.73 6.68 6.50
N VAL A 42 1.04 6.60 7.63
CA VAL A 42 0.87 5.32 8.34
C VAL A 42 -0.23 4.53 7.65
N ARG A 43 0.09 3.30 7.27
CA ARG A 43 -0.85 2.36 6.66
C ARG A 43 -1.02 1.15 7.56
N LYS A 44 -2.18 0.50 7.46
CA LYS A 44 -2.45 -0.81 8.02
C LYS A 44 -2.77 -1.77 6.87
N VAL A 45 -2.03 -2.87 6.79
CA VAL A 45 -2.34 -4.00 5.94
C VAL A 45 -2.89 -5.14 6.78
N THR A 46 -3.99 -5.72 6.34
CA THR A 46 -4.61 -6.92 6.93
C THR A 46 -4.75 -7.96 5.84
N VAL A 47 -4.09 -9.11 6.02
CA VAL A 47 -4.18 -10.28 5.15
C VAL A 47 -5.12 -11.28 5.79
N LEU A 48 -6.08 -11.77 5.02
CA LEU A 48 -7.16 -12.64 5.48
C LEU A 48 -7.33 -13.86 4.57
N ASN A 49 -7.78 -14.96 5.18
CA ASN A 49 -8.27 -16.11 4.46
C ASN A 49 -9.75 -15.91 4.14
N ALA A 50 -10.11 -15.85 2.86
CA ALA A 50 -11.47 -15.61 2.39
C ALA A 50 -12.42 -16.82 2.58
N ILE A 51 -11.90 -18.02 2.82
CA ILE A 51 -12.70 -19.22 3.11
C ILE A 51 -13.04 -19.28 4.60
N THR A 52 -12.03 -19.14 5.46
CA THR A 52 -12.24 -19.28 6.92
C THR A 52 -12.65 -17.98 7.60
N ASN A 53 -12.58 -16.85 6.87
CA ASN A 53 -12.73 -15.49 7.40
C ASN A 53 -11.75 -15.17 8.54
N ASP A 54 -10.62 -15.87 8.60
CA ASP A 54 -9.58 -15.60 9.59
C ASP A 54 -8.63 -14.52 9.10
N VAL A 55 -8.31 -13.57 9.97
CA VAL A 55 -7.14 -12.71 9.79
C VAL A 55 -5.90 -13.58 9.97
N MET A 56 -4.99 -13.55 9.00
CA MET A 56 -3.75 -14.35 9.02
C MET A 56 -2.58 -13.50 9.52
N PHE A 57 -2.54 -12.25 9.07
CA PHE A 57 -1.45 -11.31 9.31
C PHE A 57 -1.99 -9.89 9.28
N GLU A 58 -1.52 -9.07 10.21
CA GLU A 58 -1.71 -7.62 10.16
C GLU A 58 -0.39 -6.93 10.39
N MET A 59 -0.17 -5.83 9.67
CA MET A 59 0.94 -4.94 9.90
C MET A 59 0.48 -3.49 9.84
N SER A 60 0.97 -2.66 10.74
CA SER A 60 0.75 -1.20 10.69
C SER A 60 2.05 -0.46 10.83
N GLY A 61 2.26 0.62 10.09
CA GLY A 61 3.49 1.41 10.09
C GLY A 61 3.58 2.33 8.86
N ARG A 62 4.68 3.06 8.73
CA ARG A 62 5.01 3.78 7.50
C ARG A 62 5.57 2.79 6.49
N MET A 63 4.85 2.54 5.41
CA MET A 63 5.21 1.47 4.48
C MET A 63 4.88 1.83 3.05
N SER A 64 5.70 1.36 2.11
CA SER A 64 5.40 1.17 0.68
C SER A 64 4.85 -0.24 0.45
N ILE A 65 3.84 -0.40 -0.41
CA ILE A 65 3.20 -1.69 -0.68
C ILE A 65 3.01 -1.85 -2.18
N VAL A 66 3.51 -2.97 -2.71
CA VAL A 66 3.40 -3.35 -4.13
C VAL A 66 2.76 -4.72 -4.22
N ALA A 67 1.74 -4.86 -5.06
CA ALA A 67 1.19 -6.15 -5.44
C ALA A 67 1.87 -6.63 -6.72
N ASP A 68 2.70 -7.67 -6.62
CA ASP A 68 3.27 -8.33 -7.77
C ASP A 68 2.30 -9.40 -8.28
N THR A 69 1.65 -9.11 -9.40
CA THR A 69 0.68 -10.01 -10.03
C THR A 69 1.34 -11.11 -10.86
N THR A 70 2.64 -11.01 -11.14
CA THR A 70 3.38 -12.04 -11.88
C THR A 70 3.72 -13.20 -10.97
N ASP A 71 4.26 -12.87 -9.79
CA ASP A 71 4.65 -13.84 -8.76
C ASP A 71 3.54 -14.11 -7.73
N ASN A 72 2.39 -13.45 -7.88
CA ASN A 72 1.24 -13.51 -6.95
C ASN A 72 1.67 -13.26 -5.51
N GLN A 73 2.29 -12.12 -5.24
CA GLN A 73 2.77 -11.78 -3.90
C GLN A 73 2.51 -10.31 -3.54
N LEU A 74 2.34 -10.04 -2.26
CA LEU A 74 2.33 -8.70 -1.70
C LEU A 74 3.71 -8.40 -1.11
N GLU A 75 4.37 -7.39 -1.67
CA GLU A 75 5.62 -6.87 -1.16
C GLU A 75 5.36 -5.64 -0.30
N ILE A 76 5.84 -5.66 0.93
CA ILE A 76 5.67 -4.57 1.88
C ILE A 76 7.05 -4.13 2.33
N LEU A 77 7.40 -2.88 2.06
CA LEU A 77 8.61 -2.23 2.56
C LEU A 77 8.20 -1.31 3.69
N VAL A 78 8.72 -1.52 4.90
CA VAL A 78 8.38 -0.73 6.09
C VAL A 78 9.61 0.02 6.61
N GLU A 79 9.42 1.29 6.96
CA GLU A 79 10.41 2.12 7.65
C GLU A 79 10.35 1.86 9.17
N THR A 80 11.51 1.65 9.80
CA THR A 80 11.64 1.43 11.24
C THR A 80 12.14 2.70 11.96
N ALA A 81 12.20 2.67 13.29
CA ALA A 81 12.59 3.81 14.12
C ALA A 81 13.99 4.40 13.81
N ASP A 82 14.89 3.60 13.24
CA ASP A 82 16.29 3.98 12.96
C ASP A 82 16.53 4.37 11.49
N GLU A 83 15.47 4.74 10.75
CA GLU A 83 15.52 4.97 9.27
C GLU A 83 16.02 3.75 8.48
N GLU A 84 15.91 2.56 9.08
CA GLU A 84 16.16 1.30 8.41
C GLU A 84 14.88 0.81 7.72
N TYR A 85 15.05 -0.05 6.71
CA TYR A 85 13.95 -0.59 5.93
C TYR A 85 13.92 -2.10 6.00
N GLN A 86 12.73 -2.66 6.21
CA GLN A 86 12.50 -4.10 6.19
C GLN A 86 11.51 -4.46 5.09
N LYS A 87 11.85 -5.48 4.29
CA LYS A 87 10.99 -6.01 3.24
C LYS A 87 10.32 -7.30 3.71
N HIS A 88 9.00 -7.34 3.59
CA HIS A 88 8.18 -8.51 3.82
C HIS A 88 7.52 -8.92 2.50
N ILE A 89 7.55 -10.22 2.20
CA ILE A 89 6.91 -10.77 1.01
C ILE A 89 5.88 -11.79 1.48
N ILE A 90 4.64 -11.59 1.09
CA ILE A 90 3.51 -12.46 1.45
C ILE A 90 2.98 -13.08 0.17
N GLY A 91 3.11 -14.39 0.03
CA GLY A 91 2.52 -15.13 -1.08
C GLY A 91 1.00 -15.04 -1.02
N LEU A 92 0.39 -14.62 -2.13
CA LEU A 92 -1.05 -14.62 -2.32
C LEU A 92 -1.48 -15.93 -3.00
N SER A 93 -2.69 -16.36 -2.71
CA SER A 93 -3.33 -17.53 -3.32
C SER A 93 -4.82 -17.24 -3.47
N ASP A 94 -5.56 -18.11 -4.14
CA ASP A 94 -6.99 -17.94 -4.41
C ASP A 94 -7.83 -17.68 -3.14
N ASN A 95 -7.35 -18.17 -2.00
CA ASN A 95 -8.05 -18.05 -0.72
C ASN A 95 -7.49 -16.94 0.18
N VAL A 96 -6.43 -16.25 -0.24
CA VAL A 96 -5.77 -15.21 0.55
C VAL A 96 -6.05 -13.86 -0.09
N SER A 97 -6.71 -12.98 0.65
CA SER A 97 -6.99 -11.61 0.25
C SER A 97 -6.33 -10.64 1.22
N TYR A 98 -6.21 -9.38 0.83
CA TYR A 98 -5.64 -8.34 1.66
C TYR A 98 -6.41 -7.03 1.55
N VAL A 99 -6.34 -6.24 2.61
CA VAL A 99 -6.89 -4.88 2.67
C VAL A 99 -5.78 -3.95 3.14
N VAL A 100 -5.58 -2.85 2.41
CA VAL A 100 -4.69 -1.75 2.81
C VAL A 100 -5.54 -0.55 3.16
N GLN A 101 -5.26 0.06 4.32
CA GLN A 101 -5.96 1.24 4.81
C GLN A 101 -4.96 2.31 5.24
N ASP A 102 -5.14 3.53 4.75
CA ASP A 102 -4.43 4.70 5.27
C ASP A 102 -5.08 5.11 6.59
N VAL A 103 -4.32 5.10 7.68
CA VAL A 103 -4.85 5.41 9.01
C VAL A 103 -4.50 6.84 9.41
N LYS A 104 -5.50 7.62 9.84
CA LYS A 104 -5.29 8.96 10.41
C LYS A 104 -4.83 8.82 11.86
N THR A 105 -3.59 9.17 12.14
CA THR A 105 -2.94 8.84 13.40
C THR A 105 -3.35 9.78 14.55
N LYS A 106 -4.04 9.21 15.56
CA LYS A 106 -3.95 9.68 16.96
C LYS A 106 -3.31 8.63 17.88
N ASP A 107 -3.38 7.34 17.52
CA ASP A 107 -3.08 6.21 18.41
C ASP A 107 -2.07 5.19 17.87
N VAL A 108 -1.35 5.50 16.78
CA VAL A 108 -0.29 4.62 16.26
C VAL A 108 1.04 5.36 16.40
N SER A 109 2.01 4.77 17.10
CA SER A 109 3.36 5.32 17.18
C SER A 109 3.92 5.46 15.77
N ASN A 110 4.36 6.67 15.38
CA ASN A 110 4.87 6.93 14.03
C ASN A 110 6.14 6.13 13.69
N TYR A 111 6.78 5.51 14.70
CA TYR A 111 8.09 4.87 14.60
C TYR A 111 8.08 3.38 14.99
N ASP A 112 6.97 2.87 15.53
CA ASP A 112 6.83 1.46 15.87
C ASP A 112 5.83 0.82 14.90
N TYR A 113 6.30 -0.13 14.09
CA TYR A 113 5.41 -0.93 13.28
C TYR A 113 5.00 -2.17 14.07
N THR A 114 3.70 -2.49 14.08
CA THR A 114 3.16 -3.66 14.79
C THR A 114 2.93 -4.76 13.79
N ILE A 115 3.40 -5.98 14.08
CA ILE A 115 2.96 -7.18 13.37
C ILE A 115 2.12 -8.04 14.29
N ASN A 116 0.90 -8.35 13.86
CA ASN A 116 0.05 -9.34 14.51
C ASN A 116 -0.10 -10.55 13.58
N PHE A 117 0.20 -11.72 14.10
CA PHE A 117 -0.07 -12.97 13.41
C PHE A 117 -1.14 -13.75 14.17
N ASN A 118 -1.97 -14.48 13.43
CA ASN A 118 -2.93 -15.35 14.06
C ASN A 118 -2.24 -16.63 14.57
N PRO A 119 -2.22 -16.89 15.89
CA PRO A 119 -1.50 -18.02 16.46
C PRO A 119 -2.04 -19.38 16.02
N LYS A 120 -3.32 -19.45 15.56
CA LYS A 120 -3.88 -20.68 14.98
C LYS A 120 -3.17 -21.13 13.69
N MET A 121 -2.46 -20.22 13.02
CA MET A 121 -1.66 -20.53 11.82
C MET A 121 -0.37 -21.29 12.16
N TRP A 122 0.12 -21.20 13.40
CA TRP A 122 1.42 -21.73 13.81
C TRP A 122 1.34 -22.87 14.81
N LEU A 123 0.21 -23.01 15.49
CA LEU A 123 -0.04 -24.10 16.43
C LEU A 123 -0.78 -25.23 15.69
N PRO A 124 -0.07 -26.25 15.18
CA PRO A 124 -0.74 -27.50 14.88
C PRO A 124 -1.15 -28.09 16.23
N VAL A 125 -2.31 -28.74 16.24
CA VAL A 125 -2.84 -29.58 17.32
C VAL A 125 -3.67 -28.85 18.39
N GLU A 126 -4.94 -29.24 18.48
CA GLU A 126 -5.78 -29.05 19.65
C GLU A 126 -5.03 -29.55 20.89
N VAL A 127 -4.78 -28.68 21.86
CA VAL A 127 -4.26 -29.09 23.15
C VAL A 127 -5.32 -29.97 23.82
N LYS A 128 -5.21 -31.29 23.68
CA LYS A 128 -5.96 -32.22 24.52
C LYS A 128 -5.41 -32.09 25.93
N ALA A 129 -6.07 -31.28 26.75
CA ALA A 129 -5.95 -31.41 28.18
C ALA A 129 -6.52 -32.80 28.54
N VAL A 130 -5.64 -33.69 28.99
CA VAL A 130 -6.06 -34.92 29.67
C VAL A 130 -6.25 -34.53 31.12
N ASP A 131 -7.49 -34.60 31.61
CA ASP A 131 -7.83 -34.52 33.04
C ASP A 131 -7.23 -35.71 33.82
#